data_AF-X1R8J6-F1
#
_entry.id   AF-X1R8J6-F1
#
_cell.length_a   1.000
_cell.length_b   1.000
_cell.length_c   1.000
_cell.angle_alpha   90.00
_cell.angle_beta   90.00
_cell.angle_gamma   90.00
#
_symmetry.space_group_name_H-M   'P 1'
#
loop_
_entity.id
_entity.type
_entity.pdbx_description
1 polymer ?
#
loop_
_entity_poly.entity_id
_entity_poly.type
_entity_poly.pdbx_seq_one_letter_code
_entity_poly.pdbx_strand_id
1 'polypeptide(L)'
;INAESFFQNAHRKIFDAVVALYDTNTPVDAITLTEALKKRGELDAVGGPEYIITLMEYIPTTAHLDSHLKIVKEKSMLRDLIATSTGIVNRCYQETVDTAVVLDEVEKKFFELTQRGLKEQLI
;
A
#
# COMPACT_ATOMS: atom_id res chain seq x y z
N ILE A 1 -2.73 -7.38 -1.67
CA ILE A 1 -2.74 -5.90 -1.46
C ILE A 1 -2.55 -5.66 0.03
N ASN A 2 -1.80 -4.63 0.40
CA ASN A 2 -1.59 -4.20 1.79
C ASN A 2 -1.71 -2.67 1.87
N ALA A 3 -1.61 -2.08 3.06
CA ALA A 3 -1.72 -0.64 3.21
C ALA A 3 -0.68 0.14 2.39
N GLU A 4 0.56 -0.34 2.29
CA GLU A 4 1.62 0.28 1.47
C GLU A 4 1.30 0.31 -0.04
N SER A 5 0.35 -0.53 -0.48
CA SER A 5 -0.13 -0.53 -1.86
C SER A 5 -0.85 0.77 -2.23
N PHE A 6 -1.38 1.51 -1.26
CA PHE A 6 -2.04 2.80 -1.48
C PHE A 6 -1.04 3.95 -1.48
N PHE A 7 -1.20 4.90 -2.40
CA PHE A 7 -0.32 6.07 -2.46
C PHE A 7 -0.62 7.07 -1.35
N GLN A 8 -1.91 7.38 -1.14
CA GLN A 8 -2.33 8.34 -0.13
C GLN A 8 -2.25 7.74 1.26
N ASN A 9 -1.58 8.43 2.19
CA ASN A 9 -1.45 7.99 3.58
C ASN A 9 -2.81 7.72 4.23
N ALA A 10 -3.81 8.57 3.96
CA ALA A 10 -5.18 8.39 4.42
C ALA A 10 -5.75 7.01 4.05
N HIS A 11 -5.57 6.57 2.80
CA HIS A 11 -6.04 5.27 2.34
C HIS A 11 -5.28 4.11 2.99
N ARG A 12 -4.00 4.28 3.31
CA ARG A 12 -3.22 3.28 4.08
C ARG A 12 -3.84 3.04 5.45
N LYS A 13 -4.05 4.13 6.20
CA LYS A 13 -4.65 4.12 7.54
C LYS A 13 -6.06 3.52 7.52
N ILE A 14 -6.88 3.91 6.54
CA ILE A 14 -8.22 3.33 6.34
C ILE A 14 -8.11 1.82 6.11
N PHE A 15 -7.24 1.38 5.20
CA PHE A 15 -7.07 -0.04 4.90
C PHE A 15 -6.61 -0.84 6.13
N ASP A 16 -5.64 -0.34 6.88
CA ASP A 16 -5.17 -0.98 8.12
C ASP A 16 -6.26 -1.06 9.20
N ALA A 17 -7.15 -0.07 9.27
CA ALA A 17 -8.30 -0.10 10.17
C ALA A 17 -9.33 -1.16 9.72
N VAL A 18 -9.60 -1.23 8.41
CA VAL A 18 -10.48 -2.26 7.82
C VAL A 18 -9.95 -3.66 8.09
N VAL A 19 -8.65 -3.91 7.86
CA VAL A 19 -8.02 -5.22 8.11
C VAL A 19 -8.13 -5.61 9.58
N ALA A 20 -7.85 -4.69 10.51
CA ALA A 20 -7.96 -5.02 11.93
C ALA A 20 -9.41 -5.28 12.41
N LEU A 21 -10.39 -4.56 11.84
CA LEU A 21 -11.79 -4.85 12.11
C LEU A 21 -12.16 -6.23 11.58
N TYR A 22 -11.71 -6.56 10.37
CA TYR A 22 -11.89 -7.88 9.77
C TYR A 22 -11.26 -8.99 10.62
N ASP A 23 -10.01 -8.83 11.06
CA ASP A 23 -9.27 -9.81 11.88
C ASP A 23 -9.93 -10.05 13.24
N THR A 24 -10.65 -9.06 13.76
CA THR A 24 -11.41 -9.16 15.02
C THR A 24 -12.86 -9.64 14.82
N ASN A 25 -13.24 -10.02 13.59
CA ASN A 25 -14.62 -10.35 13.20
C ASN A 25 -15.63 -9.24 13.51
N THR A 26 -15.18 -7.99 13.50
CA THR A 26 -16.05 -6.82 13.65
C THR A 26 -16.56 -6.40 12.27
N PRO A 27 -17.87 -6.18 12.08
CA PRO A 27 -18.41 -5.67 10.83
C PRO A 27 -17.72 -4.38 10.40
N VAL A 28 -17.40 -4.27 9.11
CA VAL A 28 -16.79 -3.06 8.53
C VAL A 28 -17.89 -2.21 7.91
N ASP A 29 -18.28 -1.15 8.61
CA ASP A 29 -19.23 -0.13 8.16
C ASP A 29 -18.75 1.27 8.55
N ALA A 30 -19.48 2.31 8.15
CA ALA A 30 -19.07 3.70 8.40
C ALA A 30 -18.87 3.97 9.90
N ILE A 31 -19.73 3.46 10.77
CA ILE A 31 -19.70 3.72 12.21
C ILE A 31 -18.51 2.99 12.83
N THR A 32 -18.37 1.70 12.55
CA THR A 32 -17.28 0.89 13.14
C THR A 32 -15.90 1.35 12.66
N LEU A 33 -15.78 1.73 11.39
CA LEU A 33 -14.54 2.25 10.82
C LEU A 33 -14.18 3.62 11.39
N THR A 34 -15.14 4.55 11.49
CA THR A 34 -14.93 5.85 12.12
C THR A 34 -14.49 5.70 13.57
N GLU A 35 -15.15 4.85 14.35
CA GLU A 35 -14.76 4.60 15.75
C GLU A 35 -13.38 3.92 15.87
N ALA A 36 -13.06 2.99 14.98
CA ALA A 36 -11.73 2.37 14.95
C ALA A 36 -10.62 3.40 14.67
N LEU A 37 -10.82 4.27 13.67
CA LEU A 37 -9.89 5.34 13.33
C LEU A 37 -9.77 6.40 14.44
N LYS A 38 -10.89 6.72 15.09
CA LYS A 38 -10.92 7.63 16.24
C LYS A 38 -10.14 7.09 17.42
N LYS A 39 -10.32 5.80 17.77
CA LYS A 39 -9.54 5.12 18.83
C LYS A 39 -8.04 5.09 18.55
N ARG A 40 -7.65 5.08 17.27
CA ARG A 40 -6.25 5.15 16.83
C ARG A 40 -5.69 6.58 16.80
N GLY A 41 -6.53 7.60 16.99
CA GLY A 41 -6.13 9.01 16.81
C GLY A 41 -5.86 9.39 15.35
N GLU A 42 -6.44 8.65 14.40
CA GLU A 42 -6.16 8.79 12.97
C GLU A 42 -7.32 9.40 12.19
N LEU A 43 -8.48 9.59 12.81
CA LEU A 43 -9.71 10.05 12.14
C LEU A 43 -9.53 11.39 11.40
N ASP A 44 -8.91 12.37 12.06
CA ASP A 44 -8.68 13.68 11.45
C ASP A 44 -7.66 13.60 10.31
N ALA A 45 -6.64 12.72 10.46
CA ALA A 45 -5.60 12.52 9.45
C ALA A 45 -6.12 11.87 8.16
N VAL A 46 -7.26 11.16 8.23
CA VAL A 46 -7.92 10.60 7.05
C VAL A 46 -8.98 11.52 6.45
N GLY A 47 -9.24 12.68 7.04
CA GLY A 47 -10.22 13.66 6.55
C GLY A 47 -11.57 13.66 7.28
N GLY A 48 -11.68 12.99 8.43
CA GLY A 48 -12.87 12.99 9.27
C GLY A 48 -13.94 11.97 8.86
N PRO A 49 -15.06 11.91 9.60
CA PRO A 49 -16.14 10.95 9.36
C PRO A 49 -16.82 11.16 8.00
N GLU A 50 -16.93 12.40 7.53
CA GLU A 50 -17.54 12.73 6.24
C GLU A 50 -16.77 12.11 5.07
N TYR A 51 -15.43 12.04 5.16
CA TYR A 51 -14.61 11.43 4.12
C TYR A 51 -14.87 9.92 3.99
N ILE A 52 -15.08 9.23 5.12
CA ILE A 52 -15.39 7.80 5.14
C ILE A 52 -16.74 7.54 4.46
N ILE A 53 -17.76 8.33 4.78
CA ILE A 53 -19.09 8.24 4.15
C ILE A 53 -18.97 8.48 2.64
N THR A 54 -18.27 9.54 2.24
CA THR A 54 -18.06 9.88 0.82
C THR A 54 -17.38 8.74 0.07
N LEU A 55 -16.39 8.09 0.68
CA LEU A 55 -15.67 6.96 0.08
C LEU A 55 -16.59 5.75 -0.16
N MET A 56 -17.50 5.47 0.79
CA MET A 56 -18.47 4.38 0.66
C MET A 56 -19.53 4.65 -0.42
N GLU A 57 -19.93 5.91 -0.59
CA GLU A 57 -20.91 6.32 -1.62
C GLU A 57 -20.30 6.38 -3.03
N TYR A 58 -18.99 6.56 -3.14
CA TYR A 58 -18.31 6.73 -4.43
C TYR A 58 -18.35 5.47 -5.32
N ILE A 59 -18.42 4.28 -4.72
CA ILE A 59 -18.43 3.01 -5.46
C ILE A 59 -19.82 2.36 -5.32
N PRO A 60 -20.70 2.50 -6.32
CA PRO A 60 -22.07 1.98 -6.25
C PRO A 60 -22.15 0.47 -6.38
N THR A 61 -21.13 -0.19 -6.96
CA THR A 61 -21.08 -1.65 -7.09
C THR A 61 -19.65 -2.18 -6.97
N THR A 62 -19.51 -3.40 -6.46
CA THR A 62 -18.23 -4.11 -6.40
C THR A 62 -17.91 -4.90 -7.67
N ALA A 63 -18.75 -4.79 -8.72
CA ALA A 63 -18.62 -5.56 -9.96
C ALA A 63 -17.30 -5.31 -10.71
N HIS A 64 -16.64 -4.18 -10.46
CA HIS A 64 -15.35 -3.81 -11.06
C HIS A 64 -14.18 -3.83 -10.06
N LEU A 65 -14.36 -4.45 -8.89
CA LEU A 65 -13.34 -4.49 -7.84
C LEU A 65 -11.98 -4.99 -8.36
N ASP A 66 -11.97 -6.07 -9.15
CA ASP A 66 -10.73 -6.65 -9.70
C ASP A 66 -9.96 -5.66 -10.58
N SER A 67 -10.67 -4.88 -11.40
CA SER A 67 -10.08 -3.84 -12.24
C SER A 67 -9.45 -2.72 -11.40
N HIS A 68 -10.13 -2.29 -10.33
CA HIS A 68 -9.58 -1.28 -9.41
C HIS A 68 -8.36 -1.82 -8.64
N LEU A 69 -8.42 -3.07 -8.16
CA LEU A 69 -7.31 -3.72 -7.47
C LEU A 69 -6.09 -3.85 -8.38
N LYS A 70 -6.30 -4.20 -9.66
CA LYS A 70 -5.22 -4.25 -10.65
C LYS A 70 -4.52 -2.90 -10.80
N ILE A 71 -5.28 -1.82 -10.90
CA ILE A 71 -4.71 -0.46 -11.00
C ILE A 71 -3.87 -0.13 -9.75
N VAL A 72 -4.39 -0.40 -8.55
CA VAL A 72 -3.66 -0.12 -7.30
C VAL A 72 -2.37 -0.94 -7.22
N LYS A 73 -2.42 -2.24 -7.53
CA LYS A 73 -1.24 -3.13 -7.57
C LYS A 73 -0.18 -2.64 -8.55
N GLU A 74 -0.57 -2.36 -9.80
CA GLU A 74 0.34 -1.86 -10.84
C GLU A 74 1.00 -0.54 -10.42
N LYS A 75 0.23 0.39 -9.87
CA LYS A 75 0.78 1.67 -9.39
C LYS A 75 1.68 1.49 -8.17
N SER A 76 1.40 0.53 -7.28
CA SER A 76 2.31 0.20 -6.18
C SER A 76 3.65 -0.32 -6.70
N MET A 77 3.61 -1.29 -7.60
CA MET A 77 4.82 -1.90 -8.17
C MET A 77 5.72 -0.84 -8.83
N LEU A 78 5.13 0.09 -9.59
CA LEU A 78 5.89 1.18 -10.20
C LEU A 78 6.57 2.07 -9.16
N ARG A 79 5.91 2.39 -8.04
CA ARG A 79 6.53 3.18 -6.96
C ARG A 79 7.71 2.45 -6.32
N ASP A 80 7.57 1.15 -6.12
CA ASP A 80 8.63 0.35 -5.50
C ASP A 80 9.84 0.17 -6.44
N LEU A 81 9.58 0.04 -7.74
CA LEU A 81 10.63 0.08 -8.77
C LEU A 81 11.37 1.42 -8.74
N ILE A 82 10.65 2.55 -8.69
CA ILE A 82 11.26 3.88 -8.60
C ILE A 82 12.10 4.03 -7.32
N ALA A 83 11.56 3.63 -6.17
CA ALA A 83 12.27 3.72 -4.88
C ALA A 83 13.54 2.86 -4.88
N THR A 84 13.44 1.63 -5.39
CA THR A 84 14.57 0.71 -5.49
C THR A 84 15.65 1.25 -6.43
N SER A 85 15.26 1.73 -7.61
CA SER A 85 16.18 2.29 -8.60
C SER A 85 16.89 3.53 -8.07
N THR A 86 16.16 4.41 -7.38
CA THR A 86 16.73 5.61 -6.74
C THR A 86 17.73 5.23 -5.64
N GLY A 87 17.42 4.22 -4.82
CA GLY A 87 18.33 3.70 -3.82
C GLY A 87 19.62 3.13 -4.41
N ILE A 88 19.52 2.44 -5.55
CA ILE A 88 20.69 1.91 -6.29
C ILE A 88 21.53 3.06 -6.84
N VAL A 89 20.92 4.06 -7.48
CA VAL A 89 21.64 5.24 -7.99
C VAL A 89 22.41 5.93 -6.87
N ASN A 90 21.77 6.15 -5.72
CA ASN A 90 22.44 6.74 -4.55
C ASN A 90 23.60 5.89 -4.04
N ARG A 91 23.49 4.56 -4.10
CA ARG A 91 24.55 3.63 -3.70
C ARG A 91 25.74 3.70 -4.65
N CYS A 92 25.52 3.83 -5.95
CA CYS A 92 26.59 3.98 -6.95
C CYS A 92 27.42 5.26 -6.76
N TYR A 93 26.83 6.32 -6.19
CA TYR A 93 27.57 7.55 -5.85
C TYR A 93 28.40 7.45 -4.57
N GLN A 94 28.24 6.39 -3.76
CA GLN A 94 29.03 6.21 -2.53
C GLN A 94 30.40 5.60 -2.87
N GLU A 95 31.44 6.43 -2.91
CA GLU A 95 32.80 6.08 -3.36
C GLU A 95 33.49 4.97 -2.55
N THR A 96 32.97 4.62 -1.38
CA THR A 96 33.63 3.69 -0.43
C THR A 96 33.14 2.24 -0.55
N VAL A 97 32.28 1.92 -1.51
CA VAL A 97 31.63 0.60 -1.60
C VAL A 97 32.22 -0.21 -2.75
N ASP A 98 32.59 -1.46 -2.47
CA ASP A 98 33.02 -2.42 -3.48
C ASP A 98 31.89 -2.62 -4.53
N THR A 99 32.24 -2.51 -5.81
CA THR A 99 31.29 -2.66 -6.92
C THR A 99 30.63 -4.03 -6.93
N ALA A 100 31.31 -5.10 -6.49
CA ALA A 100 30.74 -6.43 -6.38
C ALA A 100 29.60 -6.49 -5.35
N VAL A 101 29.75 -5.76 -4.24
CA VAL A 101 28.71 -5.66 -3.19
C VAL A 101 27.50 -4.90 -3.72
N VAL A 102 27.72 -3.80 -4.45
CA VAL A 102 26.62 -3.04 -5.05
C VAL A 102 25.83 -3.90 -6.05
N LEU A 103 26.52 -4.72 -6.85
CA LEU A 103 25.89 -5.59 -7.82
C LEU A 103 25.02 -6.68 -7.15
N ASP A 104 25.53 -7.33 -6.11
CA ASP A 104 24.78 -8.33 -5.35
C ASP A 104 23.52 -7.73 -4.66
N GLU A 105 23.66 -6.53 -4.08
CA GLU A 105 22.53 -5.78 -3.51
C GLU A 105 21.44 -5.48 -4.57
N VAL A 106 21.84 -5.11 -5.78
CA VAL A 106 20.93 -4.85 -6.90
C VAL A 106 20.18 -6.12 -7.29
N GLU A 107 20.89 -7.21 -7.52
CA GLU A 107 20.28 -8.50 -7.91
C GLU A 107 19.26 -8.96 -6.89
N LYS A 108 19.63 -8.90 -5.60
CA LYS A 108 18.73 -9.27 -4.50
C LYS A 108 17.46 -8.42 -4.49
N LYS A 109 17.59 -7.09 -4.59
CA LYS A 109 16.42 -6.19 -4.57
C LYS A 109 15.49 -6.40 -5.76
N PHE A 110 16.04 -6.57 -6.97
CA PHE A 110 15.21 -6.84 -8.14
C PHE A 110 14.52 -8.20 -8.03
N PHE A 111 15.21 -9.21 -7.52
CA PHE A 111 14.62 -10.53 -7.29
C PHE A 111 13.44 -10.47 -6.28
N GLU A 112 13.60 -9.73 -5.17
CA GLU A 112 12.53 -9.51 -4.19
C GLU A 112 11.31 -8.81 -4.82
N LEU A 113 11.54 -7.79 -5.66
CA LEU A 113 10.47 -7.12 -6.40
C LEU A 113 9.75 -8.06 -7.38
N THR A 114 10.51 -8.88 -8.11
CA THR A 114 9.96 -9.89 -9.02
C THR A 114 9.11 -10.91 -8.26
N GLN A 115 9.59 -11.45 -7.14
CA GLN A 115 8.81 -12.39 -6.34
C GLN A 115 7.50 -11.80 -5.85
N ARG A 116 7.52 -10.53 -5.40
CA ARG A 116 6.32 -9.84 -4.96
C ARG A 116 5.35 -9.60 -6.12
N GLY A 117 5.85 -9.20 -7.29
CA GLY A 117 5.03 -9.02 -8.49
C GLY A 117 4.38 -10.31 -8.99
N LEU A 118 5.09 -11.44 -8.97
CA LEU A 118 4.51 -12.74 -9.29
C LEU A 118 3.44 -13.16 -8.26
N LYS A 119 3.71 -13.00 -6.96
CA LYS A 119 2.70 -13.27 -5.91
C LYS A 119 1.43 -12.44 -6.08
N GLU A 120 1.56 -11.20 -6.53
CA GLU A 120 0.42 -10.30 -6.74
C GLU A 120 -0.39 -10.59 -8.02
N GLN A 121 0.18 -11.34 -8.98
CA GLN A 121 -0.52 -11.81 -10.19
C GLN A 121 -1.27 -13.14 -10.00
N LEU A 122 -0.84 -13.94 -9.01
CA LEU A 122 -1.42 -15.26 -8.69
C LEU A 122 -2.62 -15.20 -7.72
N ILE A 123 -2.98 -14.00 -7.25
CA ILE A 123 -4.11 -13.71 -6.35
C ILE A 123 -4.98 -12.63 -6.98
#